data_AF-A0A4Y2RDJ8-F1
#
_entry.id   AF-A0A4Y2RDJ8-F1
#
_cell.length_a   1.000
_cell.length_b   1.000
_cell.length_c   1.000
_cell.angle_alpha   90.00
_cell.angle_beta   90.00
_cell.angle_gamma   90.00
#
_symmetry.space_group_name_H-M   'P 1'
#
loop_
_entity.id
_entity.type
_entity.pdbx_description
1 polymer ?
#
loop_
_entity_poly.entity_id
_entity_poly.type
_entity_poly.pdbx_seq_one_letter_code
_entity_poly.pdbx_strand_id
1 'polypeptide(L)'
;MGIDQDKSAAWLYPMVESCLSTDILRAWQRSPQFNKDKEKETQSRLSNLLEFLRKEVENEERVKLVRTILELLLSIEKSGEGERNQKQERGLSPTQRVCL
;
A
#
# COMPACT_ATOMS: atom_id res chain seq x y z
N MET A 1 -18.13 1.50 40.35
CA MET A 1 -18.71 0.40 39.55
C MET A 1 -17.75 0.14 38.41
N GLY A 2 -16.92 -0.89 38.56
CA GLY A 2 -15.97 -1.28 37.51
C GLY A 2 -16.75 -1.91 36.36
N ILE A 3 -16.55 -1.39 35.16
CA ILE A 3 -16.94 -2.13 33.95
C ILE A 3 -16.07 -3.39 33.91
N ASP A 4 -16.67 -4.55 34.20
CA ASP A 4 -16.01 -5.83 33.95
C ASP A 4 -15.57 -5.87 32.49
N GLN A 5 -14.29 -6.15 32.24
CA GLN A 5 -13.74 -6.11 30.89
C GLN A 5 -14.58 -6.99 29.97
N ASP A 6 -15.02 -8.17 30.39
CA ASP A 6 -15.75 -9.12 29.54
C ASP A 6 -17.09 -8.58 29.05
N LYS A 7 -17.79 -7.80 29.90
CA LYS A 7 -19.00 -7.08 29.51
C LYS A 7 -18.70 -6.03 28.46
N SER A 8 -17.52 -5.41 28.50
CA SER A 8 -17.12 -4.38 27.54
C SER A 8 -16.92 -4.93 26.12
N ALA A 9 -16.20 -6.04 25.94
CA ALA A 9 -16.04 -6.63 24.60
C ALA A 9 -17.36 -7.14 24.01
N ALA A 10 -18.28 -7.63 24.86
CA ALA A 10 -19.56 -8.15 24.41
C ALA A 10 -20.37 -7.13 23.58
N TRP A 11 -20.35 -5.85 23.94
CA TRP A 11 -21.00 -4.79 23.16
C TRP A 11 -20.06 -4.06 22.20
N LEU A 12 -18.76 -3.97 22.49
CA LEU A 12 -17.78 -3.34 21.60
C LEU A 12 -17.58 -4.13 20.31
N TYR A 13 -17.53 -5.46 20.38
CA TYR A 13 -17.32 -6.30 19.21
C TYR A 13 -18.32 -6.06 18.07
N PRO A 14 -19.65 -6.17 18.28
CA PRO A 14 -20.63 -5.96 17.21
C PRO A 14 -20.59 -4.52 16.66
N MET A 15 -20.27 -3.52 17.49
CA MET A 15 -20.12 -2.15 17.01
C MET A 15 -18.89 -2.00 16.11
N VAL A 16 -17.73 -2.48 16.55
CA VAL A 16 -16.50 -2.43 15.77
C VAL A 16 -16.70 -3.17 14.45
N GLU A 17 -17.31 -4.35 14.47
CA GLU A 17 -17.63 -5.14 13.28
C GLU A 17 -18.58 -4.37 12.33
N SER A 18 -19.60 -3.70 12.86
CA SER A 18 -20.57 -2.94 12.05
C SER A 18 -20.00 -1.71 11.33
N CYS A 19 -18.90 -1.15 11.84
CA CYS A 19 -18.23 0.00 11.23
C CYS A 19 -17.32 -0.38 10.06
N LEU A 20 -17.07 -1.66 9.83
CA LEU A 20 -16.15 -2.13 8.79
C LEU A 20 -16.87 -2.30 7.45
N SER A 21 -16.19 -1.92 6.37
CA SER A 21 -16.64 -2.21 5.02
C SER A 21 -16.69 -3.71 4.74
N THR A 22 -17.57 -4.12 3.82
CA THR A 22 -17.75 -5.53 3.43
C THR A 22 -16.45 -6.21 3.01
N ASP A 23 -15.56 -5.50 2.33
CA ASP A 23 -14.27 -6.04 1.88
C ASP A 23 -13.33 -6.38 3.06
N ILE A 24 -13.29 -5.51 4.06
CA ILE A 24 -12.51 -5.72 5.29
C ILE A 24 -13.09 -6.87 6.10
N LEU A 25 -14.41 -6.98 6.19
CA LEU A 25 -15.08 -8.11 6.85
C LEU A 25 -14.78 -9.44 6.15
N ARG A 26 -14.79 -9.47 4.82
CA ARG A 26 -14.40 -10.68 4.05
C ARG A 26 -12.94 -11.03 4.24
N ALA A 27 -12.04 -10.05 4.27
CA ALA A 27 -10.63 -10.27 4.55
C ALA A 27 -10.43 -10.83 5.97
N TRP A 28 -11.14 -10.25 6.94
CA TRP A 28 -11.17 -10.73 8.32
C TRP A 28 -11.63 -12.19 8.42
N GLN A 29 -12.76 -12.55 7.80
CA GLN A 29 -13.30 -13.92 7.79
C GLN A 29 -12.38 -14.96 7.13
N ARG A 30 -11.60 -14.55 6.13
CA ARG A 30 -10.57 -15.40 5.49
C ARG A 30 -9.28 -15.48 6.31
N SER A 31 -9.08 -14.56 7.26
CA SER A 31 -7.87 -14.55 8.06
C SER A 31 -7.81 -15.81 8.93
N PRO A 32 -6.61 -16.35 9.17
CA PRO A 32 -6.45 -17.49 10.07
C PRO A 32 -6.81 -17.12 11.51
N GLN A 33 -6.92 -15.83 11.86
CA GLN A 33 -7.27 -15.35 13.20
C GLN A 33 -8.77 -15.42 13.50
N PHE A 34 -9.62 -15.42 12.47
CA PHE A 34 -11.08 -15.49 12.64
C PHE A 34 -11.56 -16.74 13.39
N ASN A 35 -10.85 -17.87 13.18
CA ASN A 35 -11.26 -19.17 13.68
C ASN A 35 -10.47 -19.65 14.91
N LYS A 36 -9.46 -18.89 15.38
CA LYS A 36 -8.53 -19.34 16.44
C LYS A 36 -9.20 -19.58 17.78
N ASP A 37 -10.20 -18.77 18.11
CA ASP A 37 -10.77 -18.67 19.44
C ASP A 37 -12.30 -18.69 19.41
N LYS A 38 -12.89 -19.49 18.51
CA LYS A 38 -14.36 -19.62 18.42
C LYS A 38 -15.01 -20.09 19.72
N GLU A 39 -14.26 -20.83 20.55
CA GLU A 39 -14.70 -21.34 21.84
C GLU A 39 -14.31 -20.45 23.03
N LYS A 40 -13.46 -19.43 22.82
CA LYS A 40 -13.00 -18.54 23.90
C LYS A 40 -13.69 -17.19 23.87
N GLU A 41 -13.72 -16.59 25.06
CA GLU A 41 -14.26 -15.30 25.47
C GLU A 41 -14.26 -14.21 24.38
N THR A 42 -15.36 -13.43 24.30
CA THR A 42 -15.54 -12.33 23.34
C THR A 42 -14.38 -11.34 23.32
N GLN A 43 -13.66 -11.20 24.44
CA GLN A 43 -12.42 -10.43 24.56
C GLN A 43 -11.32 -10.88 23.61
N SER A 44 -11.07 -12.20 23.49
CA SER A 44 -10.06 -12.73 22.58
C SER A 44 -10.44 -12.46 21.13
N ARG A 45 -11.74 -12.55 20.80
CA ARG A 45 -12.23 -12.29 19.45
C ARG A 45 -12.14 -10.81 19.06
N LEU A 46 -12.43 -9.89 19.98
CA LEU A 46 -12.22 -8.46 19.77
C LEU A 46 -10.74 -8.13 19.62
N SER A 47 -9.88 -8.70 20.47
CA SER A 47 -8.42 -8.51 20.38
C SER A 47 -7.86 -8.99 19.05
N ASN A 48 -8.28 -10.18 18.59
CA ASN A 48 -7.86 -10.72 17.29
C ASN A 48 -8.33 -9.84 16.12
N LEU A 49 -9.55 -9.27 16.19
CA LEU A 49 -10.06 -8.35 15.18
C LEU A 49 -9.23 -7.05 15.14
N LEU A 50 -8.92 -6.47 16.29
CA LEU A 50 -8.10 -5.25 16.37
C LEU A 50 -6.67 -5.50 15.88
N GLU A 51 -6.08 -6.66 16.20
CA GLU A 51 -4.76 -7.05 15.69
C GLU A 51 -4.78 -7.21 14.17
N PHE A 52 -5.83 -7.84 13.62
CA PHE A 52 -6.01 -7.96 12.18
C PHE A 52 -6.11 -6.60 11.50
N LEU A 53 -6.95 -5.69 12.00
CA LEU A 53 -7.11 -4.35 11.43
C LEU A 53 -5.79 -3.58 11.43
N ARG A 54 -5.02 -3.66 12.51
CA ARG A 54 -3.70 -3.06 12.58
C ARG A 54 -2.76 -3.62 11.50
N LYS A 55 -2.72 -4.95 11.34
CA LYS A 55 -1.90 -5.60 10.33
C LYS A 55 -2.33 -5.24 8.91
N GLU A 56 -3.62 -5.10 8.66
CA GLU A 56 -4.14 -4.71 7.34
C GLU A 56 -3.64 -3.31 6.95
N VAL A 57 -3.67 -2.35 7.89
CA VAL A 57 -3.12 -1.00 7.69
C VAL A 57 -1.62 -1.04 7.42
N GLU A 58 -0.85 -1.74 8.26
CA GLU A 58 0.60 -1.88 8.06
C GLU A 58 0.94 -2.57 6.72
N ASN A 59 0.12 -3.53 6.28
CA ASN A 59 0.31 -4.22 5.02
C ASN A 59 0.03 -3.30 3.82
N GLU A 60 -1.03 -2.49 3.86
CA GLU A 60 -1.32 -1.49 2.84
C GLU A 60 -0.17 -0.49 2.67
N GLU A 61 0.44 -0.04 3.77
CA GLU A 61 1.61 0.85 3.72
C GLU A 61 2.82 0.16 3.05
N ARG A 62 3.07 -1.11 3.37
CA ARG A 62 4.14 -1.90 2.72
C ARG A 62 3.89 -2.07 1.24
N VAL A 63 2.65 -2.36 0.84
CA VAL A 63 2.27 -2.48 -0.58
C VAL A 63 2.49 -1.16 -1.31
N LYS A 64 2.10 -0.03 -0.72
CA LYS A 64 2.34 1.30 -1.30
C LYS A 64 3.83 1.56 -1.48
N LEU A 65 4.64 1.28 -0.45
CA LEU A 65 6.09 1.46 -0.51
C LEU A 65 6.71 0.63 -1.63
N VAL A 66 6.36 -0.65 -1.77
CA VAL A 66 6.87 -1.52 -2.85
C VAL A 66 6.49 -0.98 -4.23
N ARG A 67 5.26 -0.49 -4.40
CA ARG A 67 4.81 0.10 -5.66
C ARG A 67 5.60 1.35 -6.02
N THR A 68 5.83 2.24 -5.05
CA THR A 68 6.63 3.46 -5.25
C THR A 68 8.08 3.14 -5.58
N ILE A 69 8.70 2.17 -4.89
CA ILE A 69 10.05 1.72 -5.20
C ILE A 69 10.12 1.15 -6.62
N LEU A 70 9.15 0.31 -7.00
CA LEU A 70 9.10 -0.27 -8.34
C LEU A 70 9.00 0.81 -9.42
N GLU A 71 8.13 1.79 -9.23
CA GLU A 71 7.97 2.93 -10.15
C GLU A 71 9.27 3.75 -10.28
N LEU A 72 9.97 3.97 -9.17
CA LEU A 72 11.27 4.66 -9.17
C LEU A 72 12.35 3.85 -9.91
N LEU A 73 12.43 2.54 -9.67
CA LEU A 73 13.40 1.66 -10.34
C LEU A 73 13.19 1.66 -11.85
N LEU A 74 11.94 1.58 -12.30
CA LEU A 74 11.60 1.67 -13.72
C LEU A 74 11.99 3.04 -14.32
N SER A 75 11.85 4.12 -13.53
CA SER A 75 12.23 5.47 -13.97
C SER A 75 13.74 5.65 -14.09
N ILE A 76 14.53 5.02 -13.22
CA ILE A 76 16.01 5.05 -13.27
C ILE A 76 16.53 4.38 -14.55
N GLU A 77 15.92 3.27 -14.96
CA GLU A 77 16.30 2.57 -16.20
C GLU A 77 16.09 3.45 -17.44
N LYS A 78 15.02 4.25 -17.46
CA LYS A 78 14.70 5.15 -18.59
C LYS A 78 15.67 6.33 -18.71
N SER A 79 16.31 6.74 -17.63
CA SER A 79 17.33 7.80 -17.66
C SER A 79 18.71 7.34 -18.17
N GLY A 80 18.96 6.03 -18.32
CA GLY A 80 20.26 5.49 -18.75
C GLY A 80 20.50 5.41 -20.28
N GLU A 81 19.48 5.61 -21.12
CA GLU A 81 19.57 5.41 -22.58
C GLU A 81 19.72 6.71 -23.40
N GLY A 82 20.10 7.82 -22.75
CA GLY A 82 19.99 9.18 -23.32
C GLY A 82 21.28 9.94 -23.63
N GLU A 83 22.44 9.31 -23.86
CA GLU A 83 23.65 10.06 -24.27
C GLU A 83 24.45 9.34 -25.38
N ARG A 84 24.09 9.58 -26.64
CA ARG A 84 25.01 9.44 -27.79
C ARG A 84 24.97 10.68 -28.69
N ASN A 85 26.03 11.48 -28.53
CA ASN A 85 26.66 12.42 -29.46
C ASN A 85 25.97 13.75 -29.81
N GLN A 86 26.41 14.81 -29.13
CA GLN A 86 26.63 16.13 -29.74
C GLN A 86 28.14 16.41 -29.81
N LYS A 87 28.68 16.58 -31.03
CA LYS A 87 30.00 17.16 -31.32
C LYS A 87 29.84 17.87 -32.67
N GLN A 88 29.58 19.19 -32.67
CA GLN A 88 30.57 20.27 -32.90
C GLN A 88 30.98 20.31 -34.39
N GLU A 89 30.71 21.36 -35.18
CA GLU A 89 31.31 22.70 -35.09
C GLU A 89 30.47 23.82 -35.75
N ARG A 90 30.65 25.04 -35.20
CA ARG A 90 30.18 26.32 -35.72
C ARG A 90 31.13 26.82 -36.81
N GLY A 91 30.62 27.36 -37.92
CA GLY A 91 31.44 28.27 -38.73
C GLY A 91 31.01 28.52 -40.18
N LEU A 92 30.35 29.66 -40.39
CA LEU A 92 30.34 30.50 -41.59
C LEU A 92 29.64 30.01 -42.88
N SER A 93 28.57 30.73 -43.23
CA SER A 93 27.99 30.77 -44.57
C SER A 93 28.81 31.70 -45.48
N PRO A 94 29.03 31.32 -46.74
CA PRO A 94 29.08 32.30 -47.82
C PRO A 94 27.98 32.01 -48.85
N THR A 95 27.05 32.95 -48.91
CA THR A 95 26.59 33.66 -50.11
C THR A 95 26.67 32.95 -51.47
N GLN A 96 25.50 32.88 -52.11
CA GLN A 96 25.17 32.66 -53.52
C GLN A 96 26.30 32.72 -54.59
N ARG A 97 26.09 31.88 -55.62
CA ARG A 97 26.09 32.16 -57.08
C ARG A 97 27.27 31.60 -57.92
N VAL A 98 26.90 31.04 -59.11
CA VAL A 98 27.71 30.81 -60.34
C VAL A 98 28.60 29.53 -60.31
N CYS A 99 28.68 28.59 -61.26
CA CYS A 99 28.33 28.43 -62.69
C CYS A 99 28.23 26.91 -63.02
N LEU A 100 27.24 26.48 -63.81
CA LEU A 100 27.40 25.54 -64.94
C LEU A 100 26.30 25.84 -65.96
#